data_AF-A0A933DYP7-F1
#
_entry.id   AF-A0A933DYP7-F1
#
_cell.length_a   1.000
_cell.length_b   1.000
_cell.length_c   1.000
_cell.angle_alpha   90.00
_cell.angle_beta   90.00
_cell.angle_gamma   90.00
#
_symmetry.space_group_name_H-M   'P 1'
#
loop_
_entity.id
_entity.type
_entity.pdbx_description
1 polymer ?
#
loop_
_entity_poly.entity_id
_entity_poly.type
_entity_poly.pdbx_seq_one_letter_code
_entity_poly.pdbx_strand_id
1 'polypeptide(L)' 'MPELDLNKLRQFLDDEEKFARSIKQDDPRAAVAKQMLALIADARQKLFPSPDGTANYVPVKEIIEELTLLRMTAENSNRG' A
#
# COMPACT_ATOMS: atom_id res chain seq x y z
N MET A 1 -10.35 -6.15 20.87
CA MET A 1 -10.11 -5.57 19.53
C MET A 1 -8.92 -6.33 18.98
N PRO A 2 -8.99 -7.04 17.84
CA PRO A 2 -7.77 -7.60 17.29
C PRO A 2 -6.91 -6.40 16.90
N GLU A 3 -5.81 -6.19 17.65
CA GLU A 3 -4.69 -5.40 17.17
C GLU A 3 -4.45 -5.90 15.74
N LEU A 4 -4.75 -5.07 14.74
CA LEU A 4 -4.23 -5.31 13.42
C LEU A 4 -2.71 -5.23 13.64
N ASP A 5 -2.09 -6.39 13.81
CA ASP A 5 -0.66 -6.51 14.12
C ASP A 5 0.08 -5.55 13.20
N LEU A 6 0.71 -4.53 13.77
CA LEU A 6 1.52 -3.58 12.99
C LEU A 6 2.58 -4.34 12.15
N ASN A 7 2.97 -5.54 12.63
CA ASN A 7 3.79 -6.49 11.89
C ASN A 7 3.12 -7.01 10.61
N LYS A 8 1.82 -7.34 10.63
CA LYS A 8 1.07 -7.76 9.43
C LYS A 8 0.93 -6.61 8.42
N LEU A 9 0.72 -5.38 8.90
CA LEU A 9 0.67 -4.22 8.01
C LEU A 9 2.02 -3.91 7.38
N ARG A 10 3.11 -3.94 8.16
CA ARG A 10 4.47 -3.79 7.60
C ARG A 10 4.75 -4.84 6.53
N GLN A 11 4.41 -6.10 6.82
CA GLN A 11 4.58 -7.19 5.87
C GLN A 11 3.74 -6.95 4.59
N PHE A 12 2.50 -6.51 4.72
CA PHE A 12 1.65 -6.16 3.59
C PHE A 12 2.28 -5.05 2.73
N LEU A 13 2.72 -3.95 3.34
CA LEU A 13 3.38 -2.85 2.62
C LEU A 13 4.66 -3.30 1.92
N ASP A 14 5.45 -4.20 2.53
CA ASP A 14 6.66 -4.75 1.91
C ASP A 14 6.33 -5.59 0.67
N ASP A 15 5.27 -6.39 0.71
CA ASP A 15 4.88 -7.24 -0.41
C ASP A 15 4.29 -6.41 -1.57
N GLU A 16 3.49 -5.39 -1.27
CA GLU A 16 3.00 -4.42 -2.26
C GLU A 16 4.16 -3.60 -2.86
N GLU A 17 5.17 -3.22 -2.05
CA GLU A 17 6.36 -2.52 -2.54
C GLU A 17 7.15 -3.39 -3.53
N LYS A 18 7.35 -4.67 -3.23
CA LYS A 18 8.03 -5.62 -4.13
C LYS A 18 7.28 -5.75 -5.45
N PHE A 19 5.95 -5.87 -5.40
CA PHE A 19 5.12 -5.93 -6.60
C PHE A 19 5.30 -4.66 -7.45
N ALA A 20 5.13 -3.48 -6.85
CA ALA A 20 5.27 -2.21 -7.57
C ALA A 20 6.68 -2.03 -8.15
N ARG A 21 7.73 -2.42 -7.42
CA ARG A 21 9.12 -2.39 -7.91
C ARG A 21 9.41 -3.40 -9.02
N SER A 22 8.65 -4.50 -9.10
CA SER A 22 8.81 -5.50 -10.16
C SER A 22 8.29 -5.02 -11.52
N ILE A 23 7.43 -4.00 -11.53
CA ILE A 23 6.86 -3.40 -12.74
C ILE A 23 7.93 -2.50 -13.39
N LYS A 24 8.27 -2.80 -14.65
CA LYS A 24 9.25 -2.02 -15.43
C LYS A 24 8.68 -0.65 -15.80
N GLN A 25 9.55 0.33 -16.01
CA GLN A 25 9.13 1.69 -16.37
C GLN A 25 8.41 1.79 -17.72
N ASP A 26 8.71 0.89 -18.65
CA ASP A 26 8.05 0.78 -19.95
C ASP A 26 6.73 0.00 -19.92
N ASP A 27 6.33 -0.53 -18.75
CA ASP A 27 5.07 -1.26 -18.60
C ASP A 27 3.92 -0.25 -18.47
N PRO A 28 2.75 -0.48 -19.09
CA PRO A 28 1.58 0.39 -18.93
C PRO A 28 1.14 0.55 -17.46
N ARG A 29 1.51 -0.40 -16.60
CA ARG A 29 1.25 -0.37 -15.16
C ARG A 29 2.24 0.52 -14.40
N ALA A 30 3.28 1.06 -15.02
CA ALA A 30 4.30 1.88 -14.36
C ALA A 30 3.71 3.12 -13.66
N ALA A 31 2.65 3.71 -14.21
CA ALA A 31 1.94 4.82 -13.57
C ALA A 31 1.29 4.39 -12.25
N VAL A 32 0.61 3.23 -12.26
CA VAL A 32 -0.03 2.65 -11.08
C VAL A 32 1.02 2.22 -10.06
N ALA A 33 2.11 1.59 -10.50
CA ALA A 33 3.24 1.22 -9.64
C ALA A 33 3.83 2.43 -8.91
N LYS A 34 3.98 3.58 -9.58
CA LYS A 34 4.43 4.83 -8.95
C LYS A 34 3.44 5.32 -7.89
N GLN A 35 2.14 5.23 -8.15
CA GLN A 35 1.11 5.58 -7.17
C GLN A 35 1.16 4.66 -5.95
N MET A 36 1.31 3.35 -6.14
CA MET A 36 1.48 2.38 -5.06
C MET A 36 2.70 2.72 -4.20
N LEU A 37 3.86 2.99 -4.81
CA LEU A 37 5.08 3.36 -4.09
C LEU A 37 4.93 4.65 -3.28
N ALA A 38 4.25 5.66 -3.83
CA ALA A 38 3.98 6.91 -3.12
C ALA A 38 3.10 6.67 -1.89
N LEU A 39 2.04 5.86 -2.04
CA LEU A 39 1.13 5.55 -0.94
C LEU A 39 1.79 4.70 0.14
N ILE A 40 2.65 3.74 -0.23
CA ILE A 40 3.43 2.95 0.72
C ILE A 40 4.41 3.84 1.51
N ALA A 41 5.06 4.79 0.85
CA ALA A 41 5.97 5.73 1.51
C ALA A 41 5.24 6.59 2.55
N ASP A 42 4.06 7.12 2.19
CA ASP A 42 3.19 7.88 3.09
C ASP A 42 2.67 7.01 4.26
N ALA A 43 2.22 5.79 3.97
CA ALA A 43 1.80 4.81 4.97
C ALA A 43 2.90 4.49 5.99
N ARG A 44 4.15 4.32 5.54
CA ARG A 44 5.31 4.10 6.42
C ARG A 44 5.61 5.29 7.31
N GLN A 45 5.36 6.52 6.85
CA GLN A 45 5.48 7.72 7.68
C GLN A 45 4.32 7.85 8.68
N LYS A 46 3.12 7.40 8.32
CA LYS A 46 1.96 7.42 9.23
C LYS A 46 1.93 6.27 10.23
N LEU A 47 2.74 5.23 10.00
CA LEU A 47 2.91 4.08 10.87
C LEU A 47 3.65 4.37 12.19
N PHE A 48 4.18 5.59 12.36
CA PHE A 48 4.67 6.02 13.66
C PHE A 48 3.49 6.18 14.64
N PRO A 49 3.66 5.78 15.92
CA PRO A 49 2.57 5.81 16.87
C PRO A 49 2.11 7.25 17.10
N SER A 50 0.91 7.60 16.59
CA SER A 50 0.23 8.80 17.08
C SER A 50 -0.02 8.65 18.58
N PRO A 51 0.27 9.66 19.41
CA PRO A 51 0.14 9.59 20.86
C PRO A 51 -1.29 9.26 21.34
N ASP A 52 -2.31 9.47 20.49
CA ASP A 52 -3.72 9.32 20.83
C ASP A 52 -4.35 7.96 20.49
N GLY A 53 -3.59 7.02 19.89
CA GLY A 53 -3.95 5.60 19.70
C GLY A 53 -5.17 5.26 18.82
N THR A 54 -6.09 6.20 18.61
CA THR A 54 -7.38 6.02 17.93
C THR A 54 -7.31 6.41 16.45
N ALA A 55 -6.53 7.43 16.12
CA ALA A 55 -6.33 7.89 14.76
C ALA A 55 -5.49 6.93 13.91
N ASN A 56 -4.81 5.92 14.47
CA ASN A 56 -3.94 5.04 13.67
C ASN A 56 -4.70 3.91 12.96
N TYR A 57 -5.86 3.48 13.48
CA TYR A 57 -6.60 2.34 12.93
C TYR A 57 -7.36 2.66 11.63
N VAL A 58 -7.97 3.84 11.56
CA VAL A 58 -8.75 4.27 10.38
C VAL A 58 -7.85 4.49 9.14
N PRO A 59 -6.70 5.20 9.23
CA PRO A 59 -5.79 5.39 8.12
C PRO A 59 -5.19 4.07 7.62
N VAL A 60 -4.90 3.13 8.53
CA VAL A 60 -4.38 1.81 8.13
C VAL A 60 -5.36 1.07 7.25
N LYS A 61 -6.65 1.11 7.58
CA LYS A 61 -7.69 0.48 6.77
C LYS A 61 -7.79 1.14 5.39
N GLU A 62 -7.82 2.48 5.34
CA GLU A 62 -7.88 3.24 4.08
C GLU A 62 -6.67 2.95 3.18
N ILE A 63 -5.46 2.90 3.76
CA ILE A 63 -4.22 2.56 3.04
C ILE A 63 -4.31 1.16 2.42
N ILE A 64 -4.82 0.17 3.15
CA ILE A 64 -4.97 -1.20 2.64
C ILE A 64 -5.99 -1.22 1.49
N GLU A 65 -7.12 -0.53 1.64
CA GLU A 65 -8.17 -0.45 0.61
C GLU A 65 -7.64 0.22 -0.67
N GLU A 66 -6.95 1.35 -0.54
CA GLU A 66 -6.33 2.06 -1.68
C GLU A 66 -5.26 1.23 -2.38
N LEU A 67 -4.36 0.56 -1.64
CA LEU A 67 -3.36 -0.32 -2.25
C LEU A 67 -4.01 -1.50 -2.98
N THR A 68 -5.06 -2.08 -2.41
CA THR A 68 -5.79 -3.18 -3.03
C THR A 68 -6.41 -2.73 -4.36
N LEU A 69 -7.03 -1.55 -4.40
CA LEU A 69 -7.61 -1.00 -5.63
C LEU A 69 -6.55 -0.70 -6.70
N LEU A 70 -5.42 -0.13 -6.30
CA LEU A 70 -4.31 0.12 -7.22
C LEU A 70 -3.74 -1.19 -7.77
N ARG A 71 -3.56 -2.20 -6.93
CA ARG A 71 -3.09 -3.52 -7.36
C ARG A 71 -4.05 -4.18 -8.34
N MET A 72 -5.36 -4.17 -8.04
CA MET A 72 -6.39 -4.66 -8.97
C MET A 72 -6.34 -3.92 -10.31
N THR A 73 -6.15 -2.59 -10.28
CA THR A 73 -6.02 -1.77 -11.49
C THR A 73 -4.79 -2.20 -12.29
N ALA A 74 -3.63 -2.34 -11.65
CA ALA A 74 -2.41 -2.81 -12.29
C ALA A 74 -2.62 -4.20 -12.91
N GLU A 75 -3.23 -5.15 -12.21
CA GLU A 75 -3.49 -6.49 -12.73
C GLU A 75 -4.47 -6.47 -13.91
N ASN A 76 -5.49 -5.63 -13.89
CA ASN A 76 -6.47 -5.54 -14.97
C ASN A 76 -5.91 -4.81 -16.20
N SER A 77 -5.01 -3.83 -16.02
CA SER A 77 -4.27 -3.18 -17.11
C SER A 77 -3.32 -4.11 -17.86
N ASN A 78 -3.03 -5.31 -17.33
CA ASN A 78 -2.23 -6.33 -18.03
C ASN A 78 -3.06 -7.19 -19.01
N ARG A 79 -4.38 -6.99 -19.10
CA ARG A 79 -5.30 -7.73 -20.00
C ARG A 79 -5.76 -6.95 -21.22
N GLY A 80 -5.25 -5.73 -21.42
CA GLY A 80 -5.58 -4.86 -22.56
C GLY A 80 -4.65 -5.04 -23.74
#